data_AF-A0A496AK15-F1
#
_entry.id   AF-A0A496AK15-F1
#
_cell.length_a   1.000
_cell.length_b   1.000
_cell.length_c   1.000
_cell.angle_alpha   90.00
_cell.angle_beta   90.00
_cell.angle_gamma   90.00
#
_symmetry.space_group_name_H-M   'P 1'
#
loop_
_entity.id
_entity.type
_entity.pdbx_description
1 polymer ?
#
loop_
_entity_poly.entity_id
_entity_poly.type
_entity_poly.pdbx_seq_one_letter_code
_entity_poly.pdbx_strand_id
1 'polypeptide(L)'
;MKMFYTAISITLILCLCWVILSDKNENVAADINEDVATEIEALITENLRATEAEDIQGVLDTMHTQSPVYANTEKVLISLSETYDLKYQMRLFRYIGQDGPYAIARLEFSTKKVAGPAFNDNILDTFHIFRKEDSEWKIWSMAILETNFTE
;
A
#
# COMPACT_ATOMS: atom_id res chain seq x y z
N MET A 1 -14.68 54.87 39.54
CA MET A 1 -14.28 54.87 38.12
C MET A 1 -13.90 53.44 37.76
N LYS A 2 -14.91 52.68 37.31
CA LYS A 2 -14.82 51.27 36.88
C LYS A 2 -14.53 51.23 35.38
N MET A 3 -14.05 50.07 34.93
CA MET A 3 -13.78 49.67 33.53
C MET A 3 -12.57 50.35 32.93
N PHE A 4 -11.48 49.59 32.73
CA PHE A 4 -10.58 49.72 31.57
C PHE A 4 -9.50 48.61 31.53
N TYR A 5 -9.32 47.82 32.59
CA TYR A 5 -8.23 46.82 32.64
C TYR A 5 -8.55 45.41 32.12
N THR A 6 -9.81 45.06 31.88
CA THR A 6 -10.17 43.67 31.50
C THR A 6 -10.12 43.40 30.00
N ALA A 7 -10.04 44.44 29.14
CA ALA A 7 -10.11 44.27 27.69
C ALA A 7 -8.75 44.01 27.01
N ILE A 8 -7.63 44.44 27.61
CA ILE A 8 -6.30 44.30 26.99
C ILE A 8 -5.72 42.89 27.22
N SER A 9 -6.14 42.20 28.28
CA SER A 9 -5.60 40.89 28.65
C SER A 9 -6.15 39.73 27.80
N ILE A 10 -7.34 39.87 27.19
CA ILE A 10 -7.97 38.76 26.44
C ILE A 10 -7.52 38.75 24.97
N THR A 11 -7.30 39.93 24.37
CA THR A 11 -6.84 40.05 22.97
C THR A 11 -5.40 39.55 22.77
N LEU A 12 -4.52 39.74 23.76
CA LEU A 12 -3.14 39.24 23.69
C LEU A 12 -3.06 37.70 23.77
N ILE A 13 -3.95 37.07 24.55
CA ILE A 13 -3.99 35.61 24.74
C ILE A 13 -4.57 34.91 23.49
N LEU A 14 -5.53 35.53 22.80
CA LEU A 14 -6.09 35.00 21.54
C LEU A 14 -5.11 35.10 20.37
N CYS A 15 -4.29 36.16 20.27
CA CYS A 15 -3.23 36.24 19.27
C CYS A 15 -2.11 35.21 19.50
N LEU A 16 -1.76 34.93 20.77
CA LEU A 16 -0.77 33.89 21.09
C LEU A 16 -1.28 32.47 20.79
N CYS A 17 -2.59 32.20 20.93
CA CYS A 17 -3.15 30.93 20.46
C CYS A 17 -3.13 30.80 18.94
N TRP A 18 -3.41 31.87 18.18
CA TRP A 18 -3.35 31.82 16.71
C TRP A 18 -1.93 31.58 16.18
N VAL A 19 -0.91 32.17 16.82
CA VAL A 19 0.50 31.95 16.44
C VAL A 19 0.94 30.51 16.79
N ILE A 20 0.53 29.96 17.94
CA ILE A 20 0.89 28.58 18.33
C ILE A 20 0.13 27.51 17.51
N LEU A 21 -1.06 27.84 16.98
CA LEU A 21 -1.85 26.93 16.13
C LEU A 21 -1.50 27.02 14.63
N SER A 22 -0.79 28.07 14.18
CA SER A 22 -0.42 28.24 12.77
C SER A 22 0.82 27.43 12.35
N ASP A 23 1.68 27.02 13.29
CA ASP A 23 2.91 26.26 12.99
C ASP A 23 2.67 24.74 12.82
N LYS A 24 1.44 24.25 12.96
CA LYS A 24 1.11 22.82 12.78
C LYS A 24 0.40 22.48 11.47
N ASN A 25 0.53 23.32 10.46
CA ASN A 25 0.14 22.97 9.10
C ASN A 25 1.36 22.86 8.19
N GLU A 26 2.44 22.26 8.70
CA GLU A 26 3.35 21.54 7.82
C GLU A 26 2.56 20.36 7.26
N ASN A 27 2.52 20.24 5.94
CA ASN A 27 2.20 18.97 5.30
C ASN A 27 3.07 17.92 5.97
N VAL A 28 2.48 17.10 6.86
CA VAL A 28 3.13 15.94 7.45
C VAL A 28 3.26 14.93 6.33
N ALA A 29 4.22 15.15 5.43
CA ALA A 29 4.82 14.04 4.72
C ALA A 29 5.32 13.12 5.82
N ALA A 30 4.66 11.98 5.99
CA ALA A 30 5.11 10.95 6.91
C ALA A 30 6.62 10.75 6.68
N ASP A 31 7.40 10.66 7.75
CA ASP A 31 8.82 10.32 7.65
C ASP A 31 8.92 8.97 6.90
N ILE A 32 9.28 9.05 5.63
CA ILE A 32 9.32 7.88 4.75
C ILE A 32 10.59 7.14 5.10
N ASN A 33 10.44 6.01 5.79
CA ASN A 33 11.52 5.07 6.00
C ASN A 33 11.92 4.45 4.64
N GLU A 34 12.96 5.00 4.01
CA GLU A 34 13.44 4.61 2.67
C GLU A 34 13.93 3.15 2.62
N ASP A 35 14.52 2.64 3.70
CA ASP A 35 14.96 1.25 3.78
C ASP A 35 13.76 0.29 3.70
N VAL A 36 12.72 0.57 4.49
CA VAL A 36 11.49 -0.23 4.46
C VAL A 36 10.75 -0.09 3.12
N ALA A 37 10.74 1.10 2.53
CA ALA A 37 10.17 1.29 1.19
C ALA A 37 10.88 0.40 0.15
N THR A 38 12.21 0.35 0.20
CA THR A 38 13.04 -0.47 -0.70
C THR A 38 12.81 -1.97 -0.49
N GLU A 39 12.77 -2.43 0.77
CA GLU A 39 12.47 -3.83 1.10
C GLU A 39 11.09 -4.27 0.57
N ILE A 40 10.08 -3.42 0.73
CA ILE A 40 8.71 -3.70 0.27
C ILE A 40 8.62 -3.69 -1.26
N GLU A 41 9.28 -2.75 -1.94
CA GLU A 41 9.30 -2.72 -3.41
C GLU A 41 9.95 -3.98 -3.98
N ALA A 42 11.05 -4.44 -3.37
CA ALA A 42 11.72 -5.68 -3.75
C ALA A 42 10.82 -6.91 -3.51
N LEU A 43 10.14 -6.97 -2.36
CA LEU A 43 9.17 -8.02 -2.05
C LEU A 43 8.06 -8.14 -3.10
N ILE A 44 7.47 -7.00 -3.49
CA ILE A 44 6.43 -6.97 -4.52
C ILE A 44 6.97 -7.38 -5.88
N THR A 45 8.17 -6.92 -6.23
CA THR A 45 8.82 -7.27 -7.49
C THR A 45 9.04 -8.79 -7.58
N GLU A 46 9.48 -9.42 -6.49
CA GLU A 46 9.62 -10.88 -6.42
C GLU A 46 8.28 -11.60 -6.48
N ASN A 47 7.26 -11.09 -5.78
CA ASN A 47 5.90 -11.64 -5.85
C ASN A 47 5.35 -11.64 -7.28
N LEU A 48 5.54 -10.54 -8.02
CA LEU A 48 5.15 -10.45 -9.44
C LEU A 48 5.95 -11.41 -10.30
N ARG A 49 7.28 -11.51 -10.09
CA ARG A 49 8.14 -12.43 -10.83
C ARG A 49 7.71 -13.88 -10.63
N ALA A 50 7.42 -14.28 -9.39
CA ALA A 50 6.93 -15.62 -9.07
C ALA A 50 5.54 -15.87 -9.66
N THR A 51 4.64 -14.87 -9.59
CA THR A 51 3.29 -14.96 -10.17
C THR A 51 3.34 -15.18 -11.68
N GLU A 52 4.16 -14.41 -12.40
CA GLU A 52 4.31 -14.53 -13.84
C GLU A 52 5.03 -15.84 -14.25
N ALA A 53 5.92 -16.34 -13.40
CA ALA A 53 6.58 -17.65 -13.60
C ALA A 53 5.69 -18.84 -13.21
N GLU A 54 4.45 -18.59 -12.75
CA GLU A 54 3.53 -19.59 -12.20
C GLU A 54 4.13 -20.41 -11.04
N ASP A 55 5.11 -19.82 -10.33
CA ASP A 55 5.76 -20.39 -9.16
C ASP A 55 4.90 -20.14 -7.92
N ILE A 56 3.90 -21.00 -7.72
CA ILE A 56 2.92 -20.87 -6.62
C ILE A 56 3.63 -20.81 -5.27
N GLN A 57 4.63 -21.67 -5.04
CA GLN A 57 5.36 -21.66 -3.77
C GLN A 57 6.15 -20.35 -3.61
N GLY A 58 6.83 -19.89 -4.67
CA GLY A 58 7.51 -18.60 -4.66
C GLY A 58 6.56 -17.44 -4.34
N VAL A 59 5.33 -17.44 -4.85
CA VAL A 59 4.31 -16.44 -4.48
C VAL A 59 3.95 -16.56 -3.00
N LEU A 60 3.67 -17.76 -2.52
CA LEU A 60 3.28 -17.98 -1.12
C LEU A 60 4.41 -17.63 -0.13
N ASP A 61 5.67 -17.79 -0.50
CA ASP A 61 6.83 -17.42 0.31
C ASP A 61 6.97 -15.90 0.48
N THR A 62 6.35 -15.09 -0.40
CA THR A 62 6.26 -13.63 -0.23
C THR A 62 5.08 -13.19 0.64
N MET A 63 4.18 -14.11 0.99
CA MET A 63 3.01 -13.84 1.82
C MET A 63 3.23 -14.28 3.26
N HIS A 64 2.63 -13.55 4.20
CA HIS A 64 2.69 -13.94 5.60
C HIS A 64 1.83 -15.19 5.78
N THR A 65 2.34 -16.24 6.43
CA THR A 65 1.59 -17.51 6.57
C THR A 65 0.27 -17.38 7.35
N GLN A 66 0.14 -16.34 8.18
CA GLN A 66 -1.09 -16.03 8.92
C GLN A 66 -2.01 -15.02 8.20
N SER A 67 -1.66 -14.63 6.97
CA SER A 67 -2.47 -13.70 6.19
C SER A 67 -3.88 -14.26 5.98
N PRO A 68 -4.93 -13.42 6.13
CA PRO A 68 -6.30 -13.84 5.86
C PRO A 68 -6.55 -14.23 4.39
N VAL A 69 -5.66 -13.83 3.46
CA VAL A 69 -5.78 -14.12 2.04
C VAL A 69 -4.89 -15.27 1.56
N TYR A 70 -3.96 -15.78 2.39
CA TYR A 70 -2.97 -16.80 2.01
C TYR A 70 -3.59 -18.00 1.29
N ALA A 71 -4.50 -18.71 1.96
CA ALA A 71 -5.10 -19.93 1.42
C ALA A 71 -6.03 -19.68 0.23
N ASN A 72 -6.59 -18.47 0.10
CA ASN A 72 -7.40 -18.12 -1.06
C ASN A 72 -6.52 -17.79 -2.27
N THR A 73 -5.40 -17.10 -2.04
CA THR A 73 -4.43 -16.77 -3.09
C THR A 73 -3.89 -18.04 -3.75
N GLU A 74 -3.47 -19.05 -2.98
CA GLU A 74 -3.02 -20.33 -3.52
C GLU A 74 -4.03 -20.94 -4.49
N LYS A 75 -5.30 -21.04 -4.08
CA LYS A 75 -6.38 -21.62 -4.89
C LYS A 75 -6.63 -20.83 -6.17
N VAL A 76 -6.63 -19.50 -6.07
CA VAL A 76 -6.84 -18.61 -7.22
C VAL A 76 -5.68 -18.73 -8.20
N LEU A 77 -4.43 -18.77 -7.72
CA LEU A 77 -3.25 -18.91 -8.57
C LEU A 77 -3.27 -20.23 -9.34
N ILE A 78 -3.54 -21.36 -8.67
CA ILE A 78 -3.66 -22.68 -9.33
C ILE A 78 -4.72 -22.62 -10.45
N SER A 79 -5.91 -22.10 -10.13
CA SER A 79 -7.00 -22.03 -11.12
C SER A 79 -6.67 -21.11 -12.29
N LEU A 80 -5.95 -20.00 -12.05
CA LEU A 80 -5.57 -19.05 -13.09
C LEU A 80 -4.48 -19.62 -13.99
N SER A 81 -3.42 -20.22 -13.43
CA SER A 81 -2.30 -20.79 -14.20
C SER A 81 -2.74 -21.98 -15.06
N GLU A 82 -3.74 -22.74 -14.65
CA GLU A 82 -4.32 -23.81 -15.48
C GLU A 82 -5.08 -23.29 -16.71
N THR A 83 -5.54 -22.03 -16.69
CA THR A 83 -6.46 -21.47 -17.68
C THR A 83 -5.83 -20.41 -18.57
N TYR A 84 -4.91 -19.62 -18.01
CA TYR A 84 -4.38 -18.41 -18.64
C TYR A 84 -2.86 -18.34 -18.51
N ASP A 85 -2.22 -17.82 -19.56
CA ASP A 85 -0.87 -17.27 -19.49
C ASP A 85 -1.02 -15.74 -19.45
N LEU A 86 -0.55 -15.12 -18.37
CA LEU A 86 -0.76 -13.71 -18.05
C LEU A 86 0.56 -12.98 -17.81
N LYS A 87 0.68 -11.79 -18.39
CA LYS A 87 1.78 -10.86 -18.18
C LYS A 87 1.40 -9.85 -17.10
N TYR A 88 2.31 -9.60 -16.16
CA TYR A 88 2.10 -8.61 -15.11
C TYR A 88 3.15 -7.51 -15.18
N GLN A 89 2.78 -6.29 -14.80
CA GLN A 89 3.71 -5.17 -14.70
C GLN A 89 3.30 -4.23 -13.57
N MET A 90 4.25 -3.91 -12.69
CA MET A 90 4.10 -2.81 -11.73
C MET A 90 4.28 -1.47 -12.45
N ARG A 91 3.25 -0.64 -12.41
CA ARG A 91 3.22 0.69 -13.05
C ARG A 91 3.47 1.82 -12.06
N LEU A 92 3.05 1.63 -10.81
CA LEU A 92 3.26 2.55 -9.72
C LEU A 92 3.64 1.77 -8.47
N PHE A 93 4.64 2.28 -7.76
CA PHE A 93 4.90 1.95 -6.37
C PHE A 93 4.97 3.26 -5.58
N ARG A 94 4.21 3.35 -4.49
CA ARG A 94 4.27 4.48 -3.57
C ARG A 94 4.14 3.97 -2.14
N TYR A 95 5.25 3.93 -1.44
CA TYR A 95 5.23 3.70 -0.01
C TYR A 95 4.51 4.85 0.73
N ILE A 96 3.67 4.50 1.70
CA ILE A 96 2.83 5.45 2.43
C ILE A 96 3.36 5.66 3.85
N GLY A 97 3.74 4.56 4.53
CA GLY A 97 4.22 4.61 5.89
C GLY A 97 3.96 3.32 6.66
N GLN A 98 4.12 3.40 7.98
CA GLN A 98 3.88 2.31 8.92
C GLN A 98 2.87 2.71 9.98
N ASP A 99 2.11 1.72 10.45
CA ASP A 99 1.28 1.82 11.64
C ASP A 99 1.52 0.58 12.51
N GLY A 100 2.27 0.76 13.59
CA GLY A 100 2.69 -0.33 14.47
C GLY A 100 3.42 -1.45 13.71
N PRO A 101 2.91 -2.70 13.70
CA PRO A 101 3.55 -3.81 13.00
C PRO A 101 3.27 -3.87 11.50
N TYR A 102 2.50 -2.91 10.97
CA TYR A 102 2.07 -2.89 9.58
C TYR A 102 2.80 -1.81 8.79
N ALA A 103 3.13 -2.13 7.54
CA ALA A 103 3.53 -1.15 6.54
C ALA A 103 2.49 -1.10 5.42
N ILE A 104 2.37 0.04 4.75
CA ILE A 104 1.35 0.28 3.73
C ILE A 104 2.00 0.93 2.50
N ALA A 105 1.65 0.43 1.32
CA ALA A 105 2.01 1.04 0.05
C ALA A 105 0.79 1.08 -0.88
N ARG A 106 0.75 2.07 -1.78
CA ARG A 106 -0.15 2.11 -2.93
C ARG A 106 0.57 1.57 -4.14
N LEU A 107 -0.10 0.70 -4.89
CA LEU A 107 0.47 0.05 -6.05
C LEU A 107 -0.53 0.07 -7.21
N GLU A 108 0.01 0.25 -8.41
CA GLU A 108 -0.73 0.05 -9.65
C GLU A 108 -0.10 -1.09 -10.44
N PHE A 109 -0.90 -2.08 -10.82
CA PHE A 109 -0.48 -3.21 -11.64
C PHE A 109 -1.28 -3.25 -12.93
N SER A 110 -0.66 -3.60 -14.05
CA SER A 110 -1.40 -4.06 -15.23
C SER A 110 -1.27 -5.55 -15.41
N THR A 111 -2.38 -6.19 -15.74
CA THR A 111 -2.44 -7.60 -16.16
C THR A 111 -2.91 -7.66 -17.60
N LYS A 112 -2.14 -8.36 -18.43
CA LYS A 112 -2.47 -8.58 -19.85
C LYS A 112 -2.44 -10.06 -20.17
N LYS A 113 -3.42 -10.51 -20.95
CA LYS A 113 -3.41 -11.88 -21.44
C LYS A 113 -2.34 -12.09 -22.50
N VAL A 114 -1.55 -13.14 -22.32
CA VAL A 114 -0.63 -13.67 -23.33
C VAL A 114 -1.31 -14.82 -24.08
N ALA A 115 -1.88 -15.79 -23.35
CA ALA A 115 -2.63 -16.91 -23.93
C ALA A 115 -3.82 -17.33 -23.05
N GLY A 116 -4.72 -18.13 -23.63
CA GLY A 116 -5.94 -18.62 -22.98
C GLY A 116 -7.23 -17.98 -23.52
N PRO A 117 -8.39 -18.25 -22.88
CA PRO A 117 -9.71 -17.75 -23.25
C PRO A 117 -9.81 -16.21 -23.29
N ALA A 118 -11.00 -15.68 -23.61
CA ALA A 118 -11.24 -14.25 -23.46
C ALA A 118 -10.93 -13.79 -22.01
N PHE A 119 -10.16 -12.70 -21.89
CA PHE A 119 -9.76 -12.10 -20.63
C PHE A 119 -9.84 -10.58 -20.82
N ASN A 120 -10.34 -9.88 -19.81
CA ASN A 120 -10.37 -8.43 -19.83
C ASN A 120 -9.06 -7.93 -19.22
N ASP A 121 -8.13 -7.55 -20.08
CA ASP A 121 -6.91 -6.87 -19.68
C ASP A 121 -7.28 -5.68 -18.79
N ASN A 122 -6.50 -5.47 -17.73
CA ASN A 122 -6.87 -4.51 -16.72
C ASN A 122 -5.66 -3.86 -16.05
N ILE A 123 -5.95 -2.74 -15.39
CA ILE A 123 -5.08 -2.03 -14.49
C ILE A 123 -5.80 -2.00 -13.14
N LEU A 124 -5.12 -2.46 -12.08
CA LEU A 124 -5.59 -2.42 -10.71
C LEU A 124 -4.82 -1.35 -9.94
N ASP A 125 -5.54 -0.46 -9.26
CA ASP A 125 -5.00 0.43 -8.24
C ASP A 125 -5.37 -0.11 -6.86
N THR A 126 -4.37 -0.25 -5.98
CA THR A 126 -4.51 -1.02 -4.74
C THR A 126 -3.75 -0.39 -3.59
N PHE A 127 -4.25 -0.60 -2.37
CA PHE A 127 -3.42 -0.52 -1.17
C PHE A 127 -3.00 -1.93 -0.77
N HIS A 128 -1.69 -2.12 -0.57
CA HIS A 128 -1.14 -3.32 0.03
C HIS A 128 -0.75 -3.04 1.48
N ILE A 129 -1.05 -4.01 2.33
CA ILE A 129 -0.67 -4.03 3.74
C ILE A 129 0.36 -5.15 3.90
N PHE A 130 1.43 -4.83 4.61
CA PHE A 130 2.54 -5.73 4.87
C PHE A 130 2.70 -5.92 6.38
N ARG A 131 3.17 -7.10 6.77
CA ARG A 131 3.48 -7.40 8.16
C ARG A 131 4.70 -8.31 8.21
N LYS A 132 5.56 -8.10 9.20
CA LYS A 132 6.74 -8.95 9.37
C LYS A 132 6.41 -10.35 9.85
N GLU A 133 7.10 -11.32 9.29
CA GLU A 133 7.19 -12.71 9.73
C GLU A 133 8.68 -13.05 9.83
N ASP A 134 9.15 -13.54 10.98
CA ASP A 134 10.57 -13.83 11.23
C ASP A 134 11.53 -12.68 10.88
N SER A 135 11.09 -11.44 11.10
CA SER A 135 11.78 -10.17 10.80
C SER A 135 11.82 -9.73 9.33
N GLU A 136 11.30 -10.54 8.41
CA GLU A 136 11.15 -10.23 7.00
C GLU A 136 9.76 -9.65 6.71
N TRP A 137 9.67 -8.64 5.84
CA TRP A 137 8.36 -8.17 5.38
C TRP A 137 7.69 -9.21 4.48
N LYS A 138 6.40 -9.41 4.70
CA LYS A 138 5.55 -10.26 3.87
C LYS A 138 4.23 -9.55 3.56
N ILE A 139 3.60 -9.93 2.45
CA ILE A 139 2.27 -9.45 2.07
C ILE A 139 1.26 -9.98 3.09
N TRP A 140 0.54 -9.06 3.75
CA TRP A 140 -0.51 -9.39 4.70
C TRP A 140 -1.88 -9.40 4.03
N SER A 141 -2.21 -8.37 3.27
CA SER A 141 -3.48 -8.28 2.54
C SER A 141 -3.42 -7.14 1.52
N MET A 142 -4.42 -7.06 0.66
CA MET A 142 -4.61 -5.91 -0.21
C MET A 142 -6.08 -5.47 -0.25
N ALA A 143 -6.30 -4.21 -0.61
CA ALA A 143 -7.60 -3.66 -0.95
C ALA A 143 -7.53 -3.06 -2.36
N ILE A 144 -8.48 -3.44 -3.21
CA ILE A 144 -8.63 -2.83 -4.54
C ILE A 144 -9.34 -1.49 -4.36
N LEU A 145 -8.73 -0.43 -4.90
CA LEU A 145 -9.31 0.91 -4.95
C LEU A 145 -10.10 1.09 -6.23
N GLU A 146 -9.51 0.69 -7.35
CA GLU A 146 -10.11 0.82 -8.68
C GLU A 146 -9.64 -0.30 -9.60
N THR A 147 -10.51 -0.66 -10.56
CA THR A 147 -10.19 -1.57 -11.67
C THR A 147 -10.55 -0.87 -12.97
N ASN A 148 -9.56 -0.67 -13.82
CA ASN A 148 -9.72 -0.07 -15.14
C ASN A 148 -9.44 -1.14 -16.19
N PHE A 149 -10.43 -1.46 -17.03
CA PHE A 149 -10.23 -2.40 -18.14
C PHE A 149 -9.57 -1.69 -19.33
N THR A 150 -8.63 -2.38 -19.98
CA THR A 150 -7.93 -1.88 -21.17
C THR A 150 -8.32 -2.70 -22.38
N GLU A 151 -8.53 -2.02 -23.51
CA GLU A 151 -8.76 -2.64 -24.82
C GLU A 151 -7.49 -3.25 -25.44
#